data_AF-A0A3D5RUP1-F1
#
_entry.id   AF-A0A3D5RUP1-F1
#
_cell.length_a   1.000
_cell.length_b   1.000
_cell.length_c   1.000
_cell.angle_alpha   90.00
_cell.angle_beta   90.00
_cell.angle_gamma   90.00
#
_symmetry.space_group_name_H-M   'P 1'
#
loop_
_entity.id
_entity.type
_entity.pdbx_description
1 polymer ?
#
loop_
_entity_poly.entity_id
_entity_poly.type
_entity_poly.pdbx_seq_one_letter_code
_entity_poly.pdbx_strand_id
1 'polypeptide(L)'
;MWIGDSSMRLGKFWLSLIVAVLVNPAFASEELLEELASIATPPGITLQPLGKAQGYALDKDAAARLVRERIAYTDISGMTLYFNDFDSDKVIFCVDECAIKWPPATAPSYAKPFGHWSVVDRPNGSKQWAFKGKPLYTYSEDIGVGAIAGHSAYLLARGPNAGPRGAYRGERPKEQPLPDGWHAALLYPASDVILPPGISIKDISDALGIVLVGASGQTLYVFGGDINKEEEVCGDPRCDWRPLAAPQLAASIGNFDFIIREDGIRQWTYKGLPLYSYGKDYAPGDAFGIGVHSDWHAAYTVRYYKPSNVLVGHNPMLGKVMSTTKGQTLYKRDGYIFASGGGHGLRHGAPNRPAVGRDIGINARCVVECEKWNPFLAPADANPRGNWDVAEREDGSKQWVYRGFALWTYSGDLEPGSVNAHDSYDIVLSSHPSTVVDIGTPYDGVGALYWSAVFP
;
A
#
# COMPACT_ATOMS: atom_id res chain seq x y z
N MET A 1 -38.77 -61.64 52.41
CA MET A 1 -40.22 -61.64 52.13
C MET A 1 -40.43 -60.72 50.93
N TRP A 2 -40.80 -61.29 49.77
CA TRP A 2 -41.30 -60.66 48.52
C TRP A 2 -40.38 -59.63 47.82
N ILE A 3 -39.72 -59.96 46.69
CA ILE A 3 -40.23 -60.05 45.28
C ILE A 3 -40.73 -58.69 44.75
N GLY A 4 -40.12 -58.20 43.67
CA GLY A 4 -40.66 -57.08 42.88
C GLY A 4 -39.67 -56.49 41.86
N ASP A 5 -39.84 -56.88 40.61
CA ASP A 5 -39.01 -56.66 39.43
C ASP A 5 -39.35 -55.34 38.70
N SER A 6 -38.43 -54.92 37.82
CA SER A 6 -38.65 -54.25 36.52
C SER A 6 -38.56 -52.72 36.39
N SER A 7 -37.42 -52.32 35.82
CA SER A 7 -37.21 -51.43 34.67
C SER A 7 -37.69 -49.97 34.71
N MET A 8 -36.74 -49.02 34.55
CA MET A 8 -36.98 -47.80 33.75
C MET A 8 -35.69 -47.05 33.37
N ARG A 9 -35.41 -47.08 32.05
CA ARG A 9 -34.81 -46.07 31.15
C ARG A 9 -33.64 -45.18 31.64
N LEU A 10 -32.46 -45.47 31.09
CA LEU A 10 -31.33 -44.54 30.95
C LEU A 10 -31.65 -43.43 29.92
N GLY A 11 -31.90 -42.21 30.40
CA GLY A 11 -31.87 -40.99 29.59
C GLY A 11 -30.46 -40.39 29.59
N LYS A 12 -29.81 -40.38 28.42
CA LYS A 12 -28.53 -39.68 28.20
C LYS A 12 -28.80 -38.18 28.05
N PHE A 13 -28.41 -37.38 29.04
CA PHE A 13 -28.25 -35.93 28.87
C PHE A 13 -26.79 -35.65 28.48
N TRP A 14 -26.60 -35.13 27.27
CA TRP A 14 -25.33 -34.53 26.85
C TRP A 14 -25.26 -33.11 27.42
N LEU A 15 -24.38 -32.86 28.39
CA LEU A 15 -23.95 -31.50 28.70
C LEU A 15 -22.89 -31.12 27.66
N SER A 16 -23.23 -30.21 26.74
CA SER A 16 -22.23 -29.49 25.95
C SER A 16 -21.49 -28.52 26.86
N LEU A 17 -20.23 -28.83 27.15
CA LEU A 17 -19.30 -27.94 27.82
C LEU A 17 -18.89 -26.86 26.82
N ILE A 18 -19.47 -25.65 26.94
CA ILE A 18 -18.96 -24.47 26.24
C ILE A 18 -17.65 -24.10 26.95
N VAL A 19 -16.52 -24.37 26.30
CA VAL A 19 -15.23 -23.85 26.72
C VAL A 19 -15.23 -22.36 26.36
N ALA A 20 -15.44 -21.51 27.37
CA ALA A 20 -15.14 -20.09 27.25
C ALA A 20 -13.62 -19.95 27.11
N VAL A 21 -13.16 -19.64 25.90
CA VAL A 21 -11.78 -19.26 25.65
C VAL A 21 -11.58 -17.87 26.26
N LEU A 22 -10.86 -17.80 27.37
CA LEU A 22 -10.35 -16.55 27.92
C LEU A 22 -9.25 -16.04 26.99
N VAL A 23 -9.60 -15.14 26.07
CA VAL A 23 -8.64 -14.44 25.22
C VAL A 23 -7.98 -13.33 26.05
N ASN A 24 -6.65 -13.35 26.11
CA ASN A 24 -5.84 -12.34 26.78
C ASN A 24 -5.90 -11.04 25.92
N PRO A 25 -6.37 -9.89 26.44
CA PRO A 25 -6.77 -8.74 25.60
C PRO A 25 -5.64 -8.10 24.79
N ALA A 26 -4.38 -8.22 25.23
CA ALA A 26 -3.23 -7.67 24.48
C ALA A 26 -2.88 -8.46 23.19
N PHE A 27 -3.37 -9.69 23.05
CA PHE A 27 -3.16 -10.52 21.86
C PHE A 27 -4.37 -10.51 20.90
N ALA A 28 -5.53 -10.04 21.36
CA ALA A 28 -6.77 -10.05 20.58
C ALA A 28 -6.76 -9.04 19.42
N SER A 29 -6.07 -7.90 19.55
CA SER A 29 -6.14 -6.83 18.53
C SER A 29 -5.38 -7.16 17.24
N GLU A 30 -4.23 -7.84 17.31
CA GLU A 30 -3.48 -8.22 16.10
C GLU A 30 -4.14 -9.39 15.37
N GLU A 31 -4.64 -10.38 16.11
CA GLU A 31 -5.39 -11.52 15.57
C GLU A 31 -6.69 -11.05 14.91
N LEU A 32 -7.43 -10.15 15.57
CA LEU A 32 -8.61 -9.50 14.98
C LEU A 32 -8.27 -8.74 13.70
N LEU A 33 -7.14 -8.03 13.66
CA LEU A 33 -6.70 -7.34 12.45
C LEU A 33 -6.25 -8.29 11.33
N GLU A 34 -5.77 -9.50 11.64
CA GLU A 34 -5.48 -10.54 10.66
C GLU A 34 -6.77 -11.15 10.10
N GLU A 35 -7.79 -11.38 10.94
CA GLU A 35 -9.12 -11.84 10.51
C GLU A 35 -9.85 -10.77 9.68
N LEU A 36 -9.74 -9.50 10.07
CA LEU A 36 -10.37 -8.37 9.41
C LEU A 36 -9.79 -8.09 8.03
N ALA A 37 -8.48 -8.14 7.87
CA ALA A 37 -7.86 -7.95 6.57
C ALA A 37 -6.46 -8.55 6.50
N SER A 38 -6.22 -9.30 5.42
CA SER A 38 -4.88 -9.73 5.07
C SER A 38 -4.01 -8.54 4.67
N ILE A 39 -2.71 -8.68 4.92
CA ILE A 39 -1.71 -7.76 4.37
C ILE A 39 -1.78 -7.79 2.83
N ALA A 40 -1.43 -6.67 2.19
CA ALA A 40 -1.62 -6.49 0.76
C ALA A 40 -0.80 -7.47 -0.09
N THR A 41 0.39 -7.84 0.37
CA THR A 41 1.34 -8.62 -0.43
C THR A 41 2.19 -9.58 0.41
N PRO A 42 2.63 -10.71 -0.19
CA PRO A 42 3.58 -11.60 0.43
C PRO A 42 4.99 -10.98 0.50
N PRO A 43 5.89 -11.58 1.30
CA PRO A 43 7.33 -11.37 1.18
C PRO A 43 7.81 -11.39 -0.28
N GLY A 44 8.58 -10.38 -0.68
CA GLY A 44 9.16 -10.26 -2.02
C GLY A 44 8.24 -9.66 -3.09
N ILE A 45 6.98 -9.34 -2.74
CA ILE A 45 6.06 -8.62 -3.63
C ILE A 45 5.78 -7.24 -3.04
N THR A 46 6.04 -6.20 -3.83
CA THR A 46 5.90 -4.80 -3.46
C THR A 46 4.71 -4.14 -4.18
N LEU A 47 4.44 -2.88 -3.87
CA LEU A 47 3.38 -2.06 -4.43
C LEU A 47 3.97 -0.79 -5.02
N GLN A 48 3.57 -0.49 -6.25
CA GLN A 48 4.06 0.67 -6.96
C GLN A 48 2.88 1.49 -7.50
N PRO A 49 2.70 2.76 -7.08
CA PRO A 49 1.73 3.64 -7.72
C PRO A 49 2.12 3.86 -9.17
N LEU A 50 1.12 3.79 -10.06
CA LEU A 50 1.30 3.96 -11.49
C LEU A 50 0.99 5.41 -11.90
N GLY A 51 1.96 6.07 -12.51
CA GLY A 51 1.81 7.40 -13.08
C GLY A 51 1.24 7.39 -14.50
N LYS A 52 0.71 8.53 -14.93
CA LYS A 52 0.17 8.77 -16.29
C LYS A 52 1.18 8.47 -17.41
N ALA A 53 2.48 8.58 -17.13
CA ALA A 53 3.57 8.32 -18.05
C ALA A 53 4.01 6.85 -18.11
N GLN A 54 3.52 6.01 -17.19
CA GLN A 54 3.93 4.62 -17.00
C GLN A 54 2.92 3.60 -17.55
N GLY A 55 1.80 4.04 -18.14
CA GLY A 55 0.73 3.14 -18.56
C GLY A 55 -0.27 3.74 -19.53
N TYR A 56 0.19 4.36 -20.62
CA TYR A 56 -0.69 4.83 -21.70
C TYR A 56 -1.56 3.70 -22.31
N ALA A 57 -1.14 2.44 -22.10
CA ALA A 57 -1.83 1.23 -22.54
C ALA A 57 -2.85 0.65 -21.54
N LEU A 58 -3.01 1.19 -20.33
CA LEU A 58 -4.03 0.72 -19.37
C LEU A 58 -5.46 1.15 -19.71
N ASP A 59 -5.68 1.79 -20.87
CA ASP A 59 -6.87 2.51 -21.35
C ASP A 59 -6.78 4.05 -21.26
N LYS A 60 -7.54 4.76 -22.11
CA LYS A 60 -7.58 6.25 -22.12
C LYS A 60 -8.12 6.82 -20.80
N ASP A 61 -8.90 6.03 -20.05
CA ASP A 61 -9.50 6.43 -18.78
C ASP A 61 -8.47 6.39 -17.63
N ALA A 62 -7.50 5.48 -17.68
CA ALA A 62 -6.40 5.35 -16.74
C ALA A 62 -5.47 6.58 -16.78
N ALA A 63 -5.29 7.17 -17.97
CA ALA A 63 -4.54 8.42 -18.13
C ALA A 63 -5.27 9.65 -17.57
N ALA A 64 -6.58 9.55 -17.29
CA ALA A 64 -7.40 10.62 -16.72
C ALA A 64 -7.54 10.54 -15.19
N ARG A 65 -7.26 9.38 -14.59
CA ARG A 65 -7.32 9.16 -13.13
C ARG A 65 -6.08 9.68 -12.41
N LEU A 66 -6.24 10.09 -11.15
CA LEU A 66 -5.12 10.54 -10.32
C LEU A 66 -4.13 9.38 -10.13
N VAL A 67 -2.82 9.68 -10.10
CA VAL A 67 -1.71 8.71 -9.94
C VAL A 67 -1.86 7.75 -8.75
N ARG A 68 -2.72 8.09 -7.78
CA ARG A 68 -2.99 7.29 -6.58
C ARG A 68 -4.11 6.24 -6.76
N GLU A 69 -4.84 6.27 -7.87
CA GLU A 69 -6.01 5.39 -8.08
C GLU A 69 -5.67 4.06 -8.75
N ARG A 70 -4.44 3.85 -9.23
CA ARG A 70 -3.99 2.53 -9.70
C ARG A 70 -2.62 2.19 -9.11
N ILE A 71 -2.59 1.09 -8.36
CA ILE A 71 -1.38 0.55 -7.73
C ILE A 71 -1.14 -0.82 -8.34
N ALA A 72 0.04 -1.02 -8.92
CA ALA A 72 0.47 -2.32 -9.41
C ALA A 72 1.13 -3.13 -8.31
N TYR A 73 0.93 -4.45 -8.35
CA TYR A 73 1.84 -5.37 -7.69
C TYR A 73 3.15 -5.41 -8.48
N THR A 74 4.27 -5.39 -7.77
CA THR A 74 5.61 -5.41 -8.34
C THR A 74 6.50 -6.43 -7.64
N ASP A 75 7.61 -6.82 -8.26
CA ASP A 75 8.66 -7.56 -7.57
C ASP A 75 9.52 -6.62 -6.67
N ILE A 76 10.55 -7.16 -6.01
CA ILE A 76 11.51 -6.37 -5.20
C ILE A 76 12.39 -5.42 -6.03
N SER A 77 12.36 -5.52 -7.36
CA SER A 77 13.05 -4.58 -8.25
C SER A 77 12.11 -3.47 -8.71
N GLY A 78 10.84 -3.49 -8.28
CA GLY A 78 9.81 -2.56 -8.70
C GLY A 78 9.24 -2.84 -10.10
N MET A 79 9.48 -4.03 -10.66
CA MET A 79 8.97 -4.44 -11.97
C MET A 79 7.52 -4.90 -11.84
N THR A 80 6.64 -4.41 -12.72
CA THR A 80 5.21 -4.73 -12.70
C THR A 80 4.97 -6.22 -12.87
N LEU A 81 4.04 -6.75 -12.08
CA LEU A 81 3.56 -8.11 -12.22
C LEU A 81 2.35 -8.17 -13.15
N TYR A 82 2.23 -9.28 -13.86
CA TYR A 82 1.20 -9.56 -14.84
C TYR A 82 0.61 -10.94 -14.61
N PHE A 83 -0.59 -11.15 -15.13
CA PHE A 83 -1.19 -12.46 -15.24
C PHE A 83 -1.69 -12.72 -16.66
N ASN A 84 -1.88 -14.00 -16.95
CA ASN A 84 -2.42 -14.46 -18.23
C ASN A 84 -3.83 -15.06 -18.03
N ASP A 85 -4.75 -14.75 -18.94
CA ASP A 85 -6.13 -15.22 -18.90
C ASP A 85 -6.27 -16.74 -19.05
N PHE A 86 -5.34 -17.38 -19.78
CA PHE A 86 -5.32 -18.82 -20.00
C PHE A 86 -4.74 -19.57 -18.79
N ASP A 87 -3.85 -18.95 -18.01
CA ASP A 87 -3.27 -19.57 -16.82
C ASP A 87 -4.28 -19.65 -15.65
N SER A 88 -4.07 -20.64 -14.78
CA SER A 88 -4.82 -20.84 -13.54
C SER A 88 -3.92 -21.43 -12.46
N ASP A 89 -4.48 -21.59 -11.26
CA ASP A 89 -3.81 -22.23 -10.12
C ASP A 89 -3.42 -23.70 -10.37
N LYS A 90 -4.09 -24.35 -11.33
CA LYS A 90 -3.89 -25.76 -11.67
C LYS A 90 -3.15 -25.98 -12.98
N VAL A 91 -3.24 -25.02 -13.91
CA VAL A 91 -2.70 -25.16 -15.26
C VAL A 91 -1.92 -23.90 -15.60
N ILE A 92 -0.63 -24.08 -15.86
CA ILE A 92 0.29 -23.02 -16.27
C ILE A 92 0.69 -23.30 -17.71
N PHE A 93 0.18 -22.49 -18.65
CA PHE A 93 0.54 -22.55 -20.07
C PHE A 93 1.84 -21.79 -20.35
N CYS A 94 2.14 -20.75 -19.57
CA CYS A 94 3.37 -19.99 -19.76
C CYS A 94 4.61 -20.72 -19.20
N VAL A 95 5.16 -21.61 -20.02
CA VAL A 95 6.38 -22.39 -19.76
C VAL A 95 7.42 -22.16 -20.88
N ASP A 96 8.65 -22.64 -20.65
CA ASP A 96 9.75 -22.59 -21.63
C ASP A 96 9.97 -21.20 -22.24
N GLU A 97 9.85 -21.03 -23.55
CA GLU A 97 10.03 -19.74 -24.24
C GLU A 97 9.11 -18.64 -23.70
N CYS A 98 7.87 -18.99 -23.32
CA CYS A 98 6.97 -18.02 -22.70
C CYS A 98 7.55 -17.52 -21.38
N ALA A 99 8.12 -18.41 -20.56
CA ALA A 99 8.70 -18.07 -19.27
C ALA A 99 10.03 -17.30 -19.37
N ILE A 100 10.66 -17.25 -20.55
CA ILE A 100 11.80 -16.36 -20.81
C ILE A 100 11.31 -14.93 -21.03
N LYS A 101 10.25 -14.76 -21.82
CA LYS A 101 9.64 -13.44 -22.10
C LYS A 101 8.81 -12.91 -20.92
N TRP A 102 8.20 -13.81 -20.17
CA TRP A 102 7.41 -13.55 -18.97
C TRP A 102 8.00 -14.33 -17.79
N PRO A 103 9.09 -13.84 -17.18
CA PRO A 103 9.69 -14.55 -16.06
C PRO A 103 8.72 -14.70 -14.88
N PRO A 104 8.64 -15.88 -14.25
CA PRO A 104 7.70 -16.12 -13.15
C PRO A 104 8.10 -15.36 -11.87
N ALA A 105 7.11 -14.75 -11.21
CA ALA A 105 7.26 -14.18 -9.89
C ALA A 105 7.48 -15.30 -8.86
N THR A 106 8.74 -15.61 -8.59
CA THR A 106 9.13 -16.79 -7.81
C THR A 106 8.67 -16.66 -6.35
N ALA A 107 8.09 -17.73 -5.81
CA ALA A 107 7.73 -17.84 -4.41
C ALA A 107 8.79 -18.66 -3.65
N PRO A 108 9.18 -18.26 -2.43
CA PRO A 108 10.09 -19.06 -1.61
C PRO A 108 9.47 -20.42 -1.26
N SER A 109 10.31 -21.43 -0.99
CA SER A 109 9.86 -22.80 -0.71
C SER A 109 8.93 -22.90 0.52
N TYR A 110 9.10 -22.00 1.48
CA TYR A 110 8.30 -21.90 2.71
C TYR A 110 7.07 -20.99 2.57
N ALA A 111 6.78 -20.47 1.37
CA ALA A 111 5.63 -19.61 1.11
C ALA A 111 4.33 -20.32 1.48
N LYS A 112 3.44 -19.60 2.19
CA LYS A 112 2.10 -20.07 2.56
C LYS A 112 1.04 -19.18 1.90
N PRO A 113 -0.09 -19.75 1.48
CA PRO A 113 -1.22 -18.97 0.99
C PRO A 113 -1.84 -18.14 2.12
N PHE A 114 -2.36 -16.96 1.79
CA PHE A 114 -3.15 -16.12 2.70
C PHE A 114 -3.99 -15.12 1.89
N GLY A 115 -5.18 -14.79 2.38
CA GLY A 115 -6.11 -13.91 1.65
C GLY A 115 -6.32 -14.40 0.21
N HIS A 116 -6.05 -13.53 -0.77
CA HIS A 116 -6.11 -13.88 -2.19
C HIS A 116 -4.79 -14.39 -2.78
N TRP A 117 -3.73 -14.47 -1.97
CA TRP A 117 -2.42 -14.97 -2.39
C TRP A 117 -2.34 -16.48 -2.22
N SER A 118 -1.87 -17.15 -3.27
CA SER A 118 -1.58 -18.57 -3.27
C SER A 118 -0.22 -18.86 -3.88
N VAL A 119 0.22 -20.11 -3.75
CA VAL A 119 1.46 -20.60 -4.33
C VAL A 119 1.11 -21.71 -5.30
N VAL A 120 1.65 -21.63 -6.52
CA VAL A 120 1.48 -22.66 -7.55
C VAL A 120 2.80 -23.36 -7.79
N ASP A 121 2.74 -24.67 -7.99
CA ASP A 121 3.88 -25.48 -8.42
C ASP A 121 3.99 -25.43 -9.94
N ARG A 122 5.15 -24.98 -10.44
CA ARG A 122 5.43 -24.97 -11.87
C ARG A 122 5.84 -26.37 -12.34
N PRO A 123 5.65 -26.71 -13.62
CA PRO A 123 6.06 -28.01 -14.17
C PRO A 123 7.55 -28.35 -14.00
N ASN A 124 8.41 -27.33 -13.88
CA ASN A 124 9.85 -27.48 -13.62
C ASN A 124 10.19 -27.65 -12.12
N GLY A 125 9.19 -27.73 -11.24
CA GLY A 125 9.35 -27.91 -9.79
C GLY A 125 9.60 -26.61 -8.99
N SER A 126 9.73 -25.45 -9.64
CA SER A 126 9.82 -24.18 -8.91
C SER A 126 8.45 -23.70 -8.43
N LYS A 127 8.43 -22.88 -7.38
CA LYS A 127 7.21 -22.27 -6.85
C LYS A 127 7.04 -20.85 -7.36
N GLN A 128 5.80 -20.45 -7.61
CA GLN A 128 5.45 -19.14 -8.12
C GLN A 128 4.28 -18.55 -7.32
N TRP A 129 4.31 -17.24 -7.11
CA TRP A 129 3.20 -16.53 -6.51
C TRP A 129 2.03 -16.45 -7.49
N ALA A 130 0.84 -16.71 -6.99
CA ALA A 130 -0.41 -16.48 -7.69
C ALA A 130 -1.31 -15.56 -6.86
N PHE A 131 -2.13 -14.77 -7.55
CA PHE A 131 -3.11 -13.88 -6.93
C PHE A 131 -4.47 -14.14 -7.53
N LYS A 132 -5.49 -14.36 -6.68
CA LYS A 132 -6.85 -14.76 -7.10
C LYS A 132 -6.85 -15.95 -8.07
N GLY A 133 -5.97 -16.92 -7.82
CA GLY A 133 -5.82 -18.12 -8.64
C GLY A 133 -5.10 -17.91 -9.97
N LYS A 134 -4.48 -16.74 -10.20
CA LYS A 134 -3.72 -16.43 -11.41
C LYS A 134 -2.21 -16.36 -11.10
N PRO A 135 -1.36 -17.22 -11.71
CA PRO A 135 0.08 -17.14 -11.60
C PRO A 135 0.61 -15.79 -12.09
N LEU A 136 1.60 -15.22 -11.36
CA LEU A 136 2.12 -13.89 -11.64
C LEU A 136 3.49 -13.90 -12.31
N TYR A 137 3.72 -12.99 -13.24
CA TYR A 137 4.93 -12.90 -14.05
C TYR A 137 5.45 -11.47 -14.08
N THR A 138 6.77 -11.28 -14.20
CA THR A 138 7.34 -10.03 -14.71
C THR A 138 7.39 -10.07 -16.24
N TYR A 139 7.69 -8.93 -16.87
CA TYR A 139 7.83 -8.85 -18.32
C TYR A 139 9.26 -8.48 -18.70
N SER A 140 9.91 -9.27 -19.55
CA SER A 140 11.33 -9.10 -19.91
C SER A 140 11.61 -7.80 -20.68
N GLU A 141 10.59 -7.20 -21.29
CA GLU A 141 10.73 -5.93 -22.02
C GLU A 141 10.38 -4.71 -21.17
N ASP A 142 9.92 -4.90 -19.91
CA ASP A 142 9.75 -3.77 -19.00
C ASP A 142 11.12 -3.23 -18.57
N ILE A 143 11.32 -1.92 -18.77
CA ILE A 143 12.59 -1.26 -18.47
C ILE A 143 12.38 -0.30 -17.30
N GLY A 144 12.70 -0.76 -16.09
CA GLY A 144 12.69 0.06 -14.87
C GLY A 144 11.37 0.07 -14.09
N VAL A 145 11.41 0.75 -12.95
CA VAL A 145 10.37 0.66 -11.90
C VAL A 145 9.01 1.17 -12.39
N GLY A 146 7.99 0.34 -12.20
CA GLY A 146 6.59 0.62 -12.54
C GLY A 146 6.33 0.71 -14.05
N ALA A 147 7.23 0.19 -14.89
CA ALA A 147 6.98 0.09 -16.32
C ALA A 147 5.82 -0.87 -16.61
N ILE A 148 5.03 -0.58 -17.65
CA ILE A 148 3.93 -1.44 -18.10
C ILE A 148 4.04 -1.71 -19.59
N ALA A 149 4.08 -2.98 -20.00
CA ALA A 149 4.11 -3.40 -21.40
C ALA A 149 5.30 -2.78 -22.17
N GLY A 150 6.46 -2.68 -21.54
CA GLY A 150 7.63 -2.00 -22.08
C GLY A 150 7.56 -0.47 -22.04
N HIS A 151 6.43 0.12 -21.60
CA HIS A 151 6.34 1.55 -21.39
C HIS A 151 7.01 1.95 -20.09
N SER A 152 8.05 2.76 -20.21
CA SER A 152 8.79 3.29 -19.08
C SER A 152 8.91 4.80 -19.13
N ALA A 153 8.92 5.44 -17.96
CA ALA A 153 9.30 6.83 -17.84
C ALA A 153 10.72 7.09 -18.38
N TYR A 154 11.61 6.08 -18.36
CA TYR A 154 12.94 6.16 -18.96
C TYR A 154 12.92 6.34 -20.48
N LEU A 155 11.90 5.83 -21.19
CA LEU A 155 11.72 6.06 -22.63
C LEU A 155 11.21 7.49 -22.94
N LEU A 156 10.70 8.19 -21.92
CA LEU A 156 10.30 9.59 -21.98
C LEU A 156 11.40 10.53 -21.45
N ALA A 157 12.42 10.00 -20.78
CA ALA A 157 13.59 10.74 -20.31
C ALA A 157 14.64 10.85 -21.43
N ARG A 158 15.19 12.05 -21.60
CA ARG A 158 16.11 12.39 -22.70
C ARG A 158 17.47 11.71 -22.53
N GLY A 159 17.79 10.76 -23.40
CA GLY A 159 19.17 10.33 -23.68
C GLY A 159 19.92 11.29 -24.62
N PRO A 160 21.14 10.93 -25.10
CA PRO A 160 22.02 11.78 -25.93
C PRO A 160 21.41 12.26 -27.27
N ASN A 161 20.21 11.78 -27.62
CA ASN A 161 19.47 12.10 -28.84
C ASN A 161 18.30 13.07 -28.59
N ALA A 162 18.45 14.05 -27.71
CA ALA A 162 17.42 15.06 -27.45
C ALA A 162 17.66 16.35 -28.25
N GLY A 163 16.58 16.95 -28.77
CA GLY A 163 16.67 18.22 -29.50
C GLY A 163 16.82 19.46 -28.60
N PRO A 164 16.95 20.67 -29.17
CA PRO A 164 17.16 21.94 -28.46
C PRO A 164 16.03 22.37 -27.53
N ARG A 165 14.84 21.77 -27.67
CA ARG A 165 13.70 21.92 -26.75
C ARG A 165 13.32 20.60 -26.12
N GLY A 166 14.27 19.66 -26.17
CA GLY A 166 14.14 18.21 -26.31
C GLY A 166 12.76 17.59 -26.17
N ALA A 167 12.03 17.78 -27.25
CA ALA A 167 11.51 16.62 -27.91
C ALA A 167 12.63 15.59 -28.15
N TYR A 168 12.35 14.34 -27.85
CA TYR A 168 13.08 13.18 -28.34
C TYR A 168 13.32 13.34 -29.87
N ARG A 169 14.57 13.24 -30.35
CA ARG A 169 14.91 13.37 -31.79
C ARG A 169 14.93 12.03 -32.55
N GLY A 170 14.52 10.93 -31.94
CA GLY A 170 14.35 9.64 -32.62
C GLY A 170 12.90 9.34 -33.00
N GLU A 171 12.68 8.24 -33.72
CA GLU A 171 11.36 7.61 -33.77
C GLU A 171 10.99 7.16 -32.36
N ARG A 172 9.87 7.66 -31.81
CA ARG A 172 9.35 7.13 -30.55
C ARG A 172 9.25 5.61 -30.68
N PRO A 173 9.73 4.82 -29.70
CA PRO A 173 9.46 3.39 -29.68
C PRO A 173 7.96 3.21 -29.91
N LYS A 174 7.59 2.37 -30.88
CA LYS A 174 6.18 2.08 -31.12
C LYS A 174 5.60 1.50 -29.82
N GLU A 175 4.49 2.07 -29.38
CA GLU A 175 3.73 1.53 -28.26
C GLU A 175 3.37 0.08 -28.62
N GLN A 176 3.86 -0.85 -27.81
CA GLN A 176 3.49 -2.26 -27.97
C GLN A 176 2.33 -2.50 -27.01
N PRO A 177 1.10 -2.75 -27.51
CA PRO A 177 0.04 -3.17 -26.62
C PRO A 177 0.46 -4.48 -25.93
N LEU A 178 -0.05 -4.70 -24.72
CA LEU A 178 0.08 -6.01 -24.09
C LEU A 178 -0.42 -7.08 -25.06
N PRO A 179 0.30 -8.20 -25.20
CA PRO A 179 -0.22 -9.31 -25.99
C PRO A 179 -1.59 -9.75 -25.47
N ASP A 180 -2.47 -10.17 -26.38
CA ASP A 180 -3.83 -10.57 -26.02
C ASP A 180 -3.85 -11.61 -24.88
N GLY A 181 -4.72 -11.37 -23.90
CA GLY A 181 -4.86 -12.21 -22.70
C GLY A 181 -3.86 -11.92 -21.58
N TRP A 182 -2.96 -10.94 -21.74
CA TRP A 182 -2.06 -10.48 -20.67
C TRP A 182 -2.57 -9.20 -20.03
N HIS A 183 -2.52 -9.16 -18.70
CA HIS A 183 -3.02 -8.04 -17.90
C HIS A 183 -2.04 -7.71 -16.78
N ALA A 184 -1.88 -6.43 -16.48
CA ALA A 184 -1.16 -6.00 -15.28
C ALA A 184 -1.94 -6.43 -14.03
N ALA A 185 -1.23 -6.96 -13.04
CA ALA A 185 -1.78 -7.31 -11.74
C ALA A 185 -1.91 -6.03 -10.89
N LEU A 186 -3.13 -5.51 -10.80
CA LEU A 186 -3.43 -4.28 -10.08
C LEU A 186 -4.16 -4.58 -8.76
N LEU A 187 -3.81 -3.82 -7.72
CA LEU A 187 -4.53 -3.80 -6.45
C LEU A 187 -5.91 -3.09 -6.59
N TYR A 188 -6.03 -2.17 -7.56
CA TYR A 188 -7.26 -1.42 -7.86
C TYR A 188 -7.69 -1.62 -9.32
N PRO A 189 -9.00 -1.79 -9.62
CA PRO A 189 -10.15 -1.64 -8.74
C PRO A 189 -10.40 -2.87 -7.87
N ALA A 190 -10.68 -2.65 -6.59
CA ALA A 190 -11.33 -3.66 -5.76
C ALA A 190 -12.77 -3.86 -6.26
N SER A 191 -12.95 -4.48 -7.41
CA SER A 191 -14.24 -4.65 -8.09
C SER A 191 -15.08 -5.83 -7.57
N ASP A 192 -14.54 -6.63 -6.65
CA ASP A 192 -15.16 -7.90 -6.27
C ASP A 192 -15.92 -7.82 -4.94
N VAL A 193 -15.89 -6.67 -4.26
CA VAL A 193 -16.67 -6.45 -3.04
C VAL A 193 -18.00 -5.83 -3.43
N ILE A 194 -19.09 -6.56 -3.22
CA ILE A 194 -20.43 -5.99 -3.33
C ILE A 194 -20.67 -5.12 -2.10
N LEU A 195 -20.87 -3.82 -2.31
CA LEU A 195 -20.97 -2.82 -1.25
C LEU A 195 -22.42 -2.34 -1.06
N PRO A 196 -22.87 -2.12 0.19
CA PRO A 196 -24.12 -1.42 0.45
C PRO A 196 -24.12 0.02 -0.11
N PRO A 197 -25.29 0.58 -0.46
CA PRO A 197 -25.39 1.97 -0.87
C PRO A 197 -24.79 2.92 0.18
N GLY A 198 -23.98 3.88 -0.28
CA GLY A 198 -23.33 4.86 0.60
C GLY A 198 -22.07 4.35 1.31
N ILE A 199 -21.62 3.13 1.03
CA ILE A 199 -20.31 2.64 1.43
C ILE A 199 -19.45 2.47 0.18
N SER A 200 -18.22 2.96 0.22
CA SER A 200 -17.23 2.78 -0.83
C SER A 200 -15.91 2.32 -0.24
N ILE A 201 -14.97 1.94 -1.10
CA ILE A 201 -13.62 1.54 -0.72
C ILE A 201 -12.65 2.60 -1.22
N LYS A 202 -11.72 3.04 -0.36
CA LYS A 202 -10.65 3.98 -0.75
C LYS A 202 -9.31 3.59 -0.15
N ASP A 203 -8.24 3.89 -0.87
CA ASP A 203 -6.89 3.92 -0.30
C ASP A 203 -6.79 5.15 0.61
N ILE A 204 -6.59 4.90 1.91
CA ILE A 204 -6.43 5.92 2.93
C ILE A 204 -5.03 5.78 3.51
N SER A 205 -4.15 6.68 3.07
CA SER A 205 -2.76 6.80 3.53
C SER A 205 -2.67 6.81 5.06
N ASP A 206 -3.50 7.61 5.73
CA ASP A 206 -3.57 7.69 7.19
C ASP A 206 -3.94 6.38 7.88
N ALA A 207 -4.64 5.49 7.17
CA ALA A 207 -4.98 4.17 7.64
C ALA A 207 -3.93 3.11 7.31
N LEU A 208 -2.91 3.42 6.52
CA LEU A 208 -1.98 2.44 5.97
C LEU A 208 -2.72 1.30 5.28
N GLY A 209 -3.69 1.61 4.42
CA GLY A 209 -4.40 0.57 3.70
C GLY A 209 -5.61 1.05 2.92
N ILE A 210 -6.26 0.07 2.31
CA ILE A 210 -7.53 0.25 1.64
C ILE A 210 -8.63 -0.09 2.66
N VAL A 211 -9.52 0.87 2.90
CA VAL A 211 -10.54 0.81 3.94
C VAL A 211 -11.91 1.17 3.39
N LEU A 212 -12.95 0.80 4.12
CA LEU A 212 -14.31 1.27 3.88
C LEU A 212 -14.43 2.75 4.26
N VAL A 213 -15.12 3.51 3.42
CA VAL A 213 -15.48 4.90 3.68
C VAL A 213 -16.98 5.11 3.48
N GLY A 214 -17.56 5.98 4.30
CA GLY A 214 -18.98 6.32 4.22
C GLY A 214 -19.31 7.26 3.06
N ALA A 215 -20.59 7.61 2.93
CA ALA A 215 -21.10 8.40 1.81
C ALA A 215 -20.50 9.81 1.73
N SER A 216 -20.11 10.38 2.88
CA SER A 216 -19.39 11.67 2.97
C SER A 216 -17.87 11.53 2.87
N GLY A 217 -17.34 10.34 2.63
CA GLY A 217 -15.91 10.08 2.43
C GLY A 217 -15.09 9.93 3.70
N GLN A 218 -15.71 9.95 4.88
CA GLN A 218 -15.07 9.67 6.16
C GLN A 218 -14.68 8.19 6.28
N THR A 219 -13.55 7.92 6.93
CA THR A 219 -13.09 6.56 7.22
C THR A 219 -14.09 5.85 8.13
N LEU A 220 -14.41 4.60 7.80
CA LEU A 220 -15.22 3.75 8.66
C LEU A 220 -14.31 2.85 9.50
N TYR A 221 -14.81 2.53 10.69
CA TYR A 221 -14.10 1.77 11.71
C TYR A 221 -14.93 0.60 12.18
N VAL A 222 -14.26 -0.41 12.68
CA VAL A 222 -14.87 -1.54 13.38
C VAL A 222 -14.45 -1.52 14.84
N PHE A 223 -15.36 -1.96 15.70
CA PHE A 223 -15.12 -2.11 17.13
C PHE A 223 -15.05 -3.59 17.48
N GLY A 224 -13.93 -4.01 18.07
CA GLY A 224 -13.69 -5.40 18.51
C GLY A 224 -14.12 -5.70 19.95
N GLY A 225 -14.56 -4.68 20.70
CA GLY A 225 -14.99 -4.83 22.09
C GLY A 225 -16.45 -5.26 22.23
N ASP A 226 -16.91 -5.36 23.49
CA ASP A 226 -18.32 -5.55 23.80
C ASP A 226 -19.11 -4.28 23.44
N ILE A 227 -19.98 -4.38 22.44
CA ILE A 227 -20.77 -3.25 21.93
C ILE A 227 -21.59 -2.54 23.00
N ASN A 228 -22.00 -3.26 24.05
CA ASN A 228 -22.77 -2.69 25.16
C ASN A 228 -21.89 -1.97 26.18
N LYS A 229 -20.57 -2.01 26.01
CA LYS A 229 -19.57 -1.34 26.86
C LYS A 229 -18.74 -0.32 26.10
N GLU A 230 -19.18 0.12 24.93
CA GLU A 230 -18.46 1.12 24.13
C GLU A 230 -18.24 2.42 24.93
N GLU A 231 -19.19 2.83 25.77
CA GLU A 231 -19.10 4.03 26.62
C GLU A 231 -17.96 3.93 27.64
N GLU A 232 -17.63 2.72 28.12
CA GLU A 232 -16.50 2.49 29.04
C GLU A 232 -15.16 2.70 28.33
N VAL A 233 -15.11 2.51 27.01
CA VAL A 233 -13.92 2.61 26.17
C VAL A 233 -13.68 4.04 25.65
N CYS A 234 -14.74 4.87 25.55
CA CYS A 234 -14.63 6.19 24.95
C CYS A 234 -13.89 7.24 25.81
N GLY A 235 -13.79 7.05 27.13
CA GLY A 235 -13.03 7.92 28.06
C GLY A 235 -13.49 9.39 28.16
N ASP A 236 -14.52 9.82 27.42
CA ASP A 236 -15.07 11.18 27.36
C ASP A 236 -16.62 11.12 27.41
N PRO A 237 -17.30 12.03 28.13
CA PRO A 237 -18.76 12.14 28.14
C PRO A 237 -19.41 12.39 26.77
N ARG A 238 -18.65 12.72 25.72
CA ARG A 238 -19.12 12.76 24.32
C ARG A 238 -18.31 11.77 23.50
N CYS A 239 -18.72 10.51 23.48
CA CYS A 239 -18.09 9.53 22.62
C CYS A 239 -18.10 10.03 21.16
N ASP A 240 -16.92 10.27 20.59
CA ASP A 240 -16.77 10.73 19.19
C ASP A 240 -17.13 9.64 18.18
N TRP A 241 -17.25 8.39 18.64
CA TRP A 241 -17.65 7.25 17.81
C TRP A 241 -19.16 7.25 17.57
N ARG A 242 -19.55 7.25 16.29
CA ARG A 242 -20.96 7.26 15.89
C ARG A 242 -21.29 5.97 15.14
N PRO A 243 -22.28 5.18 15.60
CA PRO A 243 -22.73 3.98 14.90
C PRO A 243 -23.18 4.28 13.48
N LEU A 244 -22.73 3.47 12.52
CA LEU A 244 -23.17 3.57 11.13
C LEU A 244 -24.54 2.89 10.97
N ALA A 245 -25.60 3.69 10.92
CA ALA A 245 -26.96 3.18 10.80
C ALA A 245 -27.19 2.42 9.48
N ALA A 246 -27.82 1.25 9.59
CA ALA A 246 -28.31 0.47 8.46
C ALA A 246 -29.77 0.84 8.15
N PRO A 247 -30.11 1.14 6.88
CA PRO A 247 -31.50 1.39 6.48
C PRO A 247 -32.43 0.23 6.86
N GLN A 248 -33.71 0.53 7.12
CA GLN A 248 -34.69 -0.51 7.50
C GLN A 248 -34.86 -1.60 6.43
N LEU A 249 -34.70 -1.23 5.16
CA LEU A 249 -34.78 -2.13 4.00
C LEU A 249 -33.43 -2.77 3.63
N ALA A 250 -32.39 -2.53 4.43
CA ALA A 250 -31.08 -3.14 4.19
C ALA A 250 -31.15 -4.66 4.35
N ALA A 251 -30.61 -5.36 3.37
CA ALA A 251 -30.36 -6.80 3.40
C ALA A 251 -28.86 -7.06 3.57
N SER A 252 -28.53 -8.21 4.18
CA SER A 252 -27.16 -8.69 4.30
C SER A 252 -26.58 -8.95 2.90
N ILE A 253 -25.36 -8.51 2.66
CA ILE A 253 -24.72 -8.55 1.34
C ILE A 253 -23.21 -8.72 1.46
N GLY A 254 -22.67 -9.77 0.85
CA GLY A 254 -21.24 -10.10 0.97
C GLY A 254 -20.82 -10.22 2.43
N ASN A 255 -19.85 -9.40 2.85
CA ASN A 255 -19.36 -9.35 4.22
C ASN A 255 -20.14 -8.38 5.13
N PHE A 256 -21.25 -7.81 4.67
CA PHE A 256 -22.06 -6.86 5.42
C PHE A 256 -23.32 -7.51 5.97
N ASP A 257 -23.59 -7.26 7.24
CA ASP A 257 -24.82 -7.65 7.93
C ASP A 257 -25.26 -6.51 8.85
N PHE A 258 -26.31 -6.67 9.66
CA PHE A 258 -26.72 -5.66 10.62
C PHE A 258 -27.13 -6.26 11.97
N ILE A 259 -26.99 -5.46 13.01
CA ILE A 259 -27.44 -5.78 14.37
C ILE A 259 -28.45 -4.74 14.83
N ILE A 260 -29.28 -5.10 15.81
CA ILE A 260 -30.14 -4.16 16.52
C ILE A 260 -29.52 -3.98 17.90
N ARG A 261 -29.08 -2.75 18.17
CA ARG A 261 -28.51 -2.36 19.46
C ARG A 261 -29.60 -2.17 20.52
N GLU A 262 -29.21 -2.15 21.79
CA GLU A 262 -30.14 -1.91 22.90
C GLU A 262 -30.78 -0.51 22.85
N ASP A 263 -30.08 0.46 22.28
CA ASP A 263 -30.59 1.82 22.00
C ASP A 263 -31.59 1.88 20.81
N GLY A 264 -31.86 0.73 20.16
CA GLY A 264 -32.77 0.61 19.03
C GLY A 264 -32.17 0.96 17.67
N ILE A 265 -30.90 1.38 17.60
CA ILE A 265 -30.22 1.66 16.34
C ILE A 265 -29.95 0.33 15.62
N ARG A 266 -30.45 0.22 14.40
CA ARG A 266 -30.04 -0.83 13.46
C ARG A 266 -28.70 -0.41 12.87
N GLN A 267 -27.62 -1.12 13.20
CA GLN A 267 -26.25 -0.74 12.82
C GLN A 267 -25.69 -1.71 11.79
N TRP A 268 -24.99 -1.18 10.78
CA TRP A 268 -24.22 -2.00 9.86
C TRP A 268 -23.06 -2.70 10.59
N THR A 269 -22.79 -3.93 10.20
CA THR A 269 -21.60 -4.69 10.56
C THR A 269 -20.82 -5.04 9.31
N TYR A 270 -19.51 -5.19 9.44
CA TYR A 270 -18.63 -5.68 8.41
C TYR A 270 -17.77 -6.79 8.98
N LYS A 271 -17.81 -7.96 8.35
CA LYS A 271 -17.19 -9.20 8.85
C LYS A 271 -17.58 -9.52 10.30
N GLY A 272 -18.85 -9.27 10.64
CA GLY A 272 -19.41 -9.50 11.97
C GLY A 272 -19.10 -8.43 13.01
N LEU A 273 -18.27 -7.41 12.71
CA LEU A 273 -17.98 -6.32 13.63
C LEU A 273 -18.83 -5.06 13.34
N PRO A 274 -19.33 -4.36 14.36
CA PRO A 274 -20.13 -3.15 14.20
C PRO A 274 -19.33 -1.99 13.59
N LEU A 275 -19.91 -1.31 12.60
CA LEU A 275 -19.28 -0.20 11.86
C LEU A 275 -19.58 1.16 12.49
N TYR A 276 -18.56 2.01 12.58
CA TYR A 276 -18.65 3.37 13.12
C TYR A 276 -17.97 4.39 12.21
N SER A 277 -18.34 5.64 12.40
CA SER A 277 -17.54 6.80 11.97
C SER A 277 -16.93 7.50 13.19
N TYR A 278 -15.80 8.17 13.01
CA TYR A 278 -15.12 8.89 14.08
C TYR A 278 -15.33 10.41 13.95
N GLY A 279 -15.78 11.05 15.03
CA GLY A 279 -16.19 12.46 15.06
C GLY A 279 -15.04 13.46 14.86
N LYS A 280 -13.79 13.01 15.05
CA LYS A 280 -12.60 13.83 14.80
C LYS A 280 -11.99 13.64 13.42
N ASP A 281 -12.56 12.79 12.56
CA ASP A 281 -12.21 12.76 11.15
C ASP A 281 -12.93 13.90 10.44
N TYR A 282 -12.23 15.03 10.26
CA TYR A 282 -12.82 16.28 9.78
C TYR A 282 -12.85 16.39 8.25
N ALA A 283 -11.96 15.65 7.57
CA ALA A 283 -11.84 15.63 6.12
C ALA A 283 -11.83 14.20 5.56
N PRO A 284 -12.30 13.99 4.31
CA PRO A 284 -12.11 12.72 3.62
C PRO A 284 -10.61 12.37 3.52
N GLY A 285 -10.23 11.17 3.96
CA GLY A 285 -8.82 10.79 4.07
C GLY A 285 -8.32 10.75 5.51
N ASP A 286 -8.97 11.43 6.45
CA ASP A 286 -8.61 11.36 7.85
C ASP A 286 -8.88 9.96 8.39
N ALA A 287 -7.95 9.45 9.21
CA ALA A 287 -8.17 8.24 9.97
C ALA A 287 -7.63 8.39 11.41
N PHE A 288 -8.05 9.43 12.11
CA PHE A 288 -7.57 9.77 13.45
C PHE A 288 -8.13 8.86 14.54
N GLY A 289 -9.15 8.05 14.23
CA GLY A 289 -9.67 7.03 15.15
C GLY A 289 -8.72 5.85 15.38
N ILE A 290 -7.68 5.69 14.54
CA ILE A 290 -6.71 4.60 14.67
C ILE A 290 -5.81 4.86 15.87
N GLY A 291 -5.71 3.86 16.76
CA GLY A 291 -4.85 3.93 17.94
C GLY A 291 -5.43 4.75 19.11
N VAL A 292 -6.68 5.23 18.99
CA VAL A 292 -7.41 5.85 20.11
C VAL A 292 -7.65 4.84 21.23
N HIS A 293 -7.94 3.58 20.88
CA HIS A 293 -7.99 2.44 21.79
C HIS A 293 -7.53 1.16 21.05
N SER A 294 -7.17 0.11 21.81
CA SER A 294 -6.80 -1.19 21.23
C SER A 294 -7.93 -1.86 20.45
N ASP A 295 -9.18 -1.53 20.76
CA ASP A 295 -10.37 -2.20 20.21
C ASP A 295 -10.92 -1.49 18.96
N TRP A 296 -10.40 -0.30 18.64
CA TRP A 296 -10.81 0.49 17.48
C TRP A 296 -9.84 0.29 16.32
N HIS A 297 -10.38 -0.19 15.20
CA HIS A 297 -9.61 -0.41 13.99
C HIS A 297 -10.31 0.19 12.79
N ALA A 298 -9.56 0.68 11.81
CA ALA A 298 -10.19 1.04 10.54
C ALA A 298 -10.81 -0.21 9.90
N ALA A 299 -11.91 -0.05 9.19
CA ALA A 299 -12.59 -1.14 8.51
C ALA A 299 -11.83 -1.54 7.23
N TYR A 300 -10.75 -2.29 7.41
CA TYR A 300 -9.85 -2.66 6.33
C TYR A 300 -10.47 -3.66 5.34
N THR A 301 -10.21 -3.43 4.05
CA THR A 301 -10.30 -4.48 3.02
C THR A 301 -8.93 -5.03 2.69
N VAL A 302 -7.90 -4.17 2.73
CA VAL A 302 -6.50 -4.53 2.55
C VAL A 302 -5.63 -3.69 3.47
N ARG A 303 -4.71 -4.33 4.20
CA ARG A 303 -3.73 -3.64 5.07
C ARG A 303 -2.39 -3.50 4.37
N TYR A 304 -1.75 -2.34 4.47
CA TYR A 304 -0.37 -2.16 4.05
C TYR A 304 0.60 -2.58 5.14
N TYR A 305 1.68 -3.22 4.72
CA TYR A 305 2.79 -3.56 5.60
C TYR A 305 3.51 -2.29 6.06
N LYS A 306 3.95 -2.31 7.33
CA LYS A 306 4.85 -1.32 7.91
C LYS A 306 5.91 -2.08 8.72
N PRO A 307 7.21 -1.86 8.47
CA PRO A 307 8.29 -2.41 9.29
C PRO A 307 8.12 -2.09 10.78
N SER A 308 8.64 -2.97 11.63
CA SER A 308 8.59 -2.81 13.10
C SER A 308 9.48 -1.68 13.60
N ASN A 309 10.54 -1.34 12.87
CA ASN A 309 11.46 -0.23 13.18
C ASN A 309 10.96 1.13 12.68
N VAL A 310 9.72 1.20 12.19
CA VAL A 310 9.07 2.42 11.69
C VAL A 310 7.81 2.70 12.52
N LEU A 311 7.65 3.94 12.95
CA LEU A 311 6.45 4.44 13.62
C LEU A 311 5.70 5.38 12.68
N VAL A 312 4.38 5.51 12.89
CA VAL A 312 3.56 6.57 12.30
C VAL A 312 3.03 7.39 13.46
N GLY A 313 3.47 8.65 13.52
CA GLY A 313 3.10 9.58 14.58
C GLY A 313 2.38 10.80 14.01
N HIS A 314 1.55 11.44 14.84
CA HIS A 314 0.94 12.72 14.49
C HIS A 314 1.94 13.86 14.74
N ASN A 315 2.18 14.68 13.73
CA ASN A 315 2.90 15.94 13.81
C ASN A 315 1.89 17.10 13.64
N PRO A 316 1.87 18.10 14.53
CA PRO A 316 0.90 19.20 14.46
C PRO A 316 0.94 20.05 13.18
N MET A 317 2.09 20.10 12.49
CA MET A 317 2.27 20.87 11.26
C MET A 317 1.92 20.07 10.01
N LEU A 318 2.30 18.78 9.98
CA LEU A 318 2.26 17.97 8.75
C LEU A 318 1.23 16.83 8.79
N GLY A 319 0.53 16.63 9.92
CA GLY A 319 -0.33 15.47 10.11
C GLY A 319 0.49 14.20 10.38
N LYS A 320 0.06 13.05 9.87
CA LYS A 320 0.76 11.78 10.13
C LYS A 320 2.09 11.71 9.36
N VAL A 321 3.19 11.57 10.09
CA VAL A 321 4.53 11.41 9.53
C VAL A 321 5.14 10.09 10.00
N MET A 322 5.98 9.50 9.15
CA MET A 322 6.75 8.33 9.55
C MET A 322 8.02 8.74 10.28
N SER A 323 8.39 7.96 11.28
CA SER A 323 9.63 8.12 12.04
C SER A 323 10.26 6.78 12.36
N THR A 324 11.53 6.80 12.76
CA THR A 324 12.19 5.63 13.35
C THR A 324 11.63 5.36 14.75
N THR A 325 11.89 4.17 15.31
CA THR A 325 11.55 3.88 16.72
C THR A 325 12.28 4.77 17.72
N LYS A 326 13.31 5.52 17.30
CA LYS A 326 14.01 6.53 18.10
C LYS A 326 13.37 7.92 18.00
N GLY A 327 12.29 8.06 17.22
CA GLY A 327 11.57 9.32 17.03
C GLY A 327 12.14 10.23 15.94
N GLN A 328 13.16 9.81 15.18
CA GLN A 328 13.71 10.60 14.08
C GLN A 328 12.77 10.53 12.87
N THR A 329 12.40 11.68 12.31
CA THR A 329 11.54 11.74 11.13
C THR A 329 12.21 11.09 9.93
N LEU A 330 11.43 10.32 9.16
CA LEU A 330 11.87 9.76 7.89
C LEU A 330 11.61 10.75 6.76
N TYR A 331 12.60 10.92 5.91
CA TYR A 331 12.57 11.81 4.76
C TYR A 331 12.76 11.04 3.46
N LYS A 332 12.16 11.59 2.40
CA LYS A 332 12.42 11.22 1.02
C LYS A 332 12.94 12.41 0.26
N ARG A 333 13.62 12.12 -0.84
CA ARG A 333 14.14 13.11 -1.78
C ARG A 333 13.53 12.94 -3.16
N ASP A 334 13.08 14.03 -3.75
CA ASP A 334 12.59 14.09 -5.14
C ASP A 334 13.29 15.22 -5.91
N GLY A 335 13.16 15.22 -7.24
CA GLY A 335 13.56 16.33 -8.08
C GLY A 335 12.46 17.37 -8.20
N TYR A 336 12.81 18.64 -7.97
CA TYR A 336 11.92 19.80 -8.10
C TYR A 336 12.45 20.78 -9.16
N ILE A 337 11.56 21.48 -9.86
CA ILE A 337 11.90 22.42 -10.94
C ILE A 337 11.29 23.78 -10.62
N PHE A 338 12.12 24.82 -10.55
CA PHE A 338 11.66 26.16 -10.15
C PHE A 338 11.08 27.00 -11.30
N ALA A 339 11.29 26.63 -12.58
CA ALA A 339 10.77 27.41 -13.70
C ALA A 339 10.57 26.61 -15.00
N SER A 340 9.41 26.80 -15.65
CA SER A 340 9.35 27.47 -16.97
C SER A 340 7.90 27.78 -17.37
N GLY A 341 7.48 29.04 -17.14
CA GLY A 341 6.33 29.69 -17.80
C GLY A 341 4.93 29.15 -17.49
N GLY A 342 3.95 30.05 -17.39
CA GLY A 342 2.51 29.71 -17.29
C GLY A 342 1.95 29.04 -18.56
N GLY A 343 2.42 27.85 -18.89
CA GLY A 343 1.89 26.98 -19.94
C GLY A 343 1.09 25.83 -19.33
N HIS A 344 0.16 25.29 -20.10
CA HIS A 344 -0.79 24.22 -19.74
C HIS A 344 -0.18 22.94 -19.11
N GLY A 345 1.14 22.78 -19.04
CA GLY A 345 1.85 21.58 -18.57
C GLY A 345 1.92 21.36 -17.05
N LEU A 346 1.67 22.39 -16.22
CA LEU A 346 1.75 22.27 -14.74
C LEU A 346 0.40 22.38 -14.01
N ARG A 347 -0.74 22.46 -14.72
CA ARG A 347 -2.08 22.50 -14.09
C ARG A 347 -2.42 21.27 -13.25
N HIS A 348 -1.59 20.24 -13.27
CA HIS A 348 -1.80 18.96 -12.57
C HIS A 348 -0.64 18.57 -11.63
N GLY A 349 0.29 19.49 -11.32
CA GLY A 349 1.45 19.23 -10.48
C GLY A 349 2.57 18.46 -11.18
N ALA A 350 3.76 18.43 -10.57
CA ALA A 350 4.84 17.56 -11.03
C ALA A 350 4.46 16.10 -10.73
N PRO A 351 4.56 15.18 -11.71
CA PRO A 351 4.23 13.78 -11.48
C PRO A 351 5.21 13.17 -10.47
N ASN A 352 4.70 12.36 -9.54
CA ASN A 352 5.56 11.52 -8.70
C ASN A 352 6.42 10.63 -9.61
N ARG A 353 7.73 10.59 -9.37
CA ARG A 353 8.68 9.76 -10.14
C ARG A 353 9.45 8.83 -9.22
N PRO A 354 8.82 7.74 -8.76
CA PRO A 354 9.43 6.82 -7.80
C PRO A 354 10.79 6.27 -8.26
N ALA A 355 10.95 5.92 -9.55
CA ALA A 355 12.25 5.48 -10.09
C ALA A 355 13.37 6.51 -9.90
N VAL A 356 13.06 7.80 -10.13
CA VAL A 356 14.00 8.91 -9.93
C VAL A 356 14.29 9.08 -8.45
N GLY A 357 13.25 9.06 -7.60
CA GLY A 357 13.38 9.11 -6.15
C GLY A 357 14.23 7.97 -5.56
N ARG A 358 14.21 6.79 -6.19
CA ARG A 358 15.09 5.66 -5.85
C ARG A 358 16.54 5.98 -6.23
N ASP A 359 16.81 6.32 -7.49
CA ASP A 359 18.17 6.55 -8.02
C ASP A 359 18.87 7.70 -7.29
N ILE A 360 18.23 8.86 -7.21
CA ILE A 360 18.79 9.97 -6.46
C ILE A 360 18.78 9.67 -4.96
N GLY A 361 17.90 8.81 -4.46
CA GLY A 361 17.81 8.51 -3.04
C GLY A 361 18.92 7.60 -2.51
N ILE A 362 19.47 6.70 -3.33
CA ILE A 362 20.52 5.76 -2.92
C ILE A 362 21.93 6.34 -3.00
N ASN A 363 22.15 7.33 -3.86
CA ASN A 363 23.41 8.06 -3.90
C ASN A 363 23.21 9.41 -3.21
N ALA A 364 24.10 9.75 -2.26
CA ALA A 364 23.95 10.97 -1.47
C ALA A 364 23.84 12.22 -2.36
N ARG A 365 24.53 12.29 -3.51
CA ARG A 365 24.54 13.39 -4.53
C ARG A 365 24.31 14.81 -4.00
N CYS A 366 24.61 15.05 -2.73
CA CYS A 366 24.38 16.29 -2.01
C CYS A 366 25.63 17.15 -2.20
N VAL A 367 25.43 18.45 -2.19
CA VAL A 367 26.52 19.41 -2.42
C VAL A 367 26.85 20.18 -1.15
N VAL A 368 25.88 20.30 -0.24
CA VAL A 368 25.95 21.12 0.97
C VAL A 368 25.44 20.28 2.14
N GLU A 369 26.17 20.31 3.27
CA GLU A 369 25.79 19.67 4.55
C GLU A 369 25.40 18.17 4.43
N CYS A 370 26.08 17.46 3.54
CA CYS A 370 25.86 16.04 3.28
C CYS A 370 25.91 15.16 4.53
N GLU A 371 26.79 15.50 5.46
CA GLU A 371 27.01 14.80 6.72
C GLU A 371 25.76 14.83 7.63
N LYS A 372 24.80 15.73 7.37
CA LYS A 372 23.56 15.78 8.14
C LYS A 372 22.54 14.74 7.70
N TRP A 373 22.67 14.20 6.48
CA TRP A 373 21.74 13.24 5.92
C TRP A 373 22.26 11.82 6.13
N ASN A 374 21.51 11.01 6.86
CA ASN A 374 21.88 9.63 7.18
C ASN A 374 20.91 8.65 6.50
N PRO A 375 21.39 7.70 5.69
CA PRO A 375 20.51 6.75 5.01
C PRO A 375 19.82 5.86 6.04
N PHE A 376 18.52 5.62 5.84
CA PHE A 376 17.76 4.72 6.70
C PHE A 376 18.02 3.27 6.25
N LEU A 377 19.06 2.68 6.83
CA LEU A 377 19.52 1.35 6.47
C LEU A 377 18.50 0.27 6.83
N ALA A 378 18.35 -0.70 5.93
CA ALA A 378 17.55 -1.89 6.13
C ALA A 378 18.37 -2.96 6.85
N PRO A 379 17.81 -3.62 7.89
CA PRO A 379 18.50 -4.69 8.58
C PRO A 379 18.69 -5.92 7.68
N ALA A 380 19.58 -6.84 8.05
CA ALA A 380 19.90 -8.01 7.23
C ALA A 380 18.70 -8.96 7.02
N ASP A 381 17.78 -9.00 7.97
CA ASP A 381 16.52 -9.75 7.95
C ASP A 381 15.34 -8.94 7.36
N ALA A 382 15.63 -7.81 6.69
CA ALA A 382 14.61 -7.00 6.04
C ALA A 382 13.79 -7.83 5.05
N ASN A 383 12.47 -7.72 5.21
CA ASN A 383 11.49 -8.45 4.41
C ASN A 383 10.68 -7.45 3.56
N PRO A 384 11.16 -7.07 2.36
CA PRO A 384 10.49 -6.10 1.49
C PRO A 384 9.14 -6.65 1.03
N ARG A 385 8.11 -5.83 1.19
CA ARG A 385 6.74 -6.11 0.78
C ARG A 385 5.86 -4.86 0.89
N GLY A 386 4.76 -4.85 0.16
CA GLY A 386 3.81 -3.75 0.13
C GLY A 386 4.50 -2.51 -0.39
N ASN A 387 4.24 -1.36 0.23
CA ASN A 387 4.90 -0.12 -0.15
C ASN A 387 6.41 -0.07 0.22
N TRP A 388 6.95 -1.11 0.86
CA TRP A 388 8.33 -1.16 1.34
C TRP A 388 9.19 -2.07 0.48
N ASP A 389 10.33 -1.55 0.08
CA ASP A 389 11.35 -2.25 -0.69
C ASP A 389 12.76 -1.96 -0.14
N VAL A 390 13.77 -2.61 -0.66
CA VAL A 390 15.17 -2.43 -0.29
C VAL A 390 16.01 -2.17 -1.54
N ALA A 391 16.77 -1.08 -1.52
CA ALA A 391 17.78 -0.82 -2.54
C ALA A 391 19.18 -1.08 -2.01
N GLU A 392 20.03 -1.65 -2.86
CA GLU A 392 21.46 -1.79 -2.60
C GLU A 392 22.18 -0.51 -3.01
N ARG A 393 23.09 -0.05 -2.15
CA ARG A 393 23.93 1.13 -2.36
C ARG A 393 25.28 0.70 -2.95
N GLU A 394 26.05 1.66 -3.47
CA GLU A 394 27.38 1.40 -4.07
C GLU A 394 28.37 0.74 -3.10
N ASP A 395 28.20 0.94 -1.79
CA ASP A 395 29.00 0.34 -0.72
C ASP A 395 28.51 -1.07 -0.31
N GLY A 396 27.50 -1.62 -0.97
CA GLY A 396 26.87 -2.90 -0.68
C GLY A 396 25.88 -2.86 0.50
N SER A 397 25.72 -1.71 1.17
CA SER A 397 24.72 -1.56 2.22
C SER A 397 23.31 -1.50 1.64
N LYS A 398 22.32 -1.92 2.44
CA LYS A 398 20.92 -1.99 2.04
C LYS A 398 20.15 -0.85 2.70
N GLN A 399 19.35 -0.12 1.93
CA GLN A 399 18.56 1.02 2.40
C GLN A 399 17.07 0.78 2.17
N TRP A 400 16.24 1.16 3.14
CA TRP A 400 14.80 1.10 2.99
C TRP A 400 14.31 2.08 1.92
N VAL A 401 13.40 1.60 1.09
CA VAL A 401 12.71 2.35 0.05
C VAL A 401 11.21 2.30 0.35
N TYR A 402 10.53 3.44 0.29
CA TYR A 402 9.08 3.53 0.47
C TYR A 402 8.40 4.15 -0.74
N ARG A 403 7.46 3.43 -1.35
CA ARG A 403 6.76 3.82 -2.58
C ARG A 403 7.74 4.28 -3.68
N GLY A 404 8.88 3.60 -3.75
CA GLY A 404 10.01 3.85 -4.65
C GLY A 404 10.98 4.97 -4.25
N PHE A 405 10.81 5.65 -3.12
CA PHE A 405 11.79 6.65 -2.64
C PHE A 405 12.72 6.07 -1.58
N ALA A 406 14.03 6.21 -1.74
CA ALA A 406 14.97 5.79 -0.70
C ALA A 406 14.87 6.72 0.52
N LEU A 407 14.89 6.15 1.72
CA LEU A 407 14.58 6.87 2.95
C LEU A 407 15.81 7.33 3.71
N TRP A 408 15.69 8.50 4.34
CA TRP A 408 16.77 9.15 5.09
C TRP A 408 16.27 9.65 6.45
N THR A 409 17.21 9.93 7.33
CA THR A 409 17.01 10.69 8.57
C THR A 409 17.91 11.93 8.55
N TYR A 410 17.53 12.98 9.28
CA TYR A 410 18.26 14.23 9.34
C TYR A 410 18.84 14.47 10.73
N SER A 411 20.13 14.81 10.82
CA SER A 411 20.81 15.01 12.11
C SER A 411 20.45 16.32 12.80
N GLY A 412 19.87 17.28 12.08
CA GLY A 412 19.35 18.52 12.66
C GLY A 412 17.97 18.37 13.33
N ASP A 413 17.37 17.17 13.29
CA ASP A 413 16.18 16.85 14.08
C ASP A 413 16.61 16.41 15.48
N LEU A 414 16.72 17.38 16.38
CA LEU A 414 17.24 17.17 17.74
C LEU A 414 16.22 16.53 18.69
N GLU A 415 14.93 16.72 18.41
CA GLU A 415 13.83 16.20 19.25
C GLU A 415 12.92 15.25 18.45
N PRO A 416 12.36 14.21 19.08
CA PRO A 416 11.39 13.33 18.44
C PRO A 416 10.23 14.09 17.79
N GLY A 417 9.95 13.78 16.52
CA GLY A 417 8.89 14.46 15.76
C GLY A 417 9.29 15.81 15.16
N SER A 418 10.54 16.26 15.34
CA SER A 418 11.08 17.40 14.59
C SER A 418 10.98 17.13 13.09
N VAL A 419 10.64 18.17 12.33
CA VAL A 419 10.51 18.09 10.88
C VAL A 419 11.38 19.15 10.19
N ASN A 420 12.55 19.46 10.75
CA ASN A 420 13.34 20.66 10.40
C ASN A 420 13.85 20.63 8.96
N ALA A 421 14.00 19.45 8.36
CA ALA A 421 14.39 19.31 6.96
C ALA A 421 13.23 19.13 5.98
N HIS A 422 11.98 19.28 6.44
CA HIS A 422 10.83 19.32 5.53
C HIS A 422 10.82 20.62 4.75
N ASP A 423 10.44 20.55 3.47
CA ASP A 423 10.47 21.67 2.54
C ASP A 423 11.85 22.31 2.35
N SER A 424 12.90 21.50 2.52
CA SER A 424 14.26 21.90 2.21
C SER A 424 14.59 21.67 0.73
N TYR A 425 15.27 22.62 0.12
CA TYR A 425 15.67 22.58 -1.28
C TYR A 425 17.18 22.74 -1.42
N ASP A 426 17.83 21.73 -1.99
CA ASP A 426 19.22 21.82 -2.42
C ASP A 426 19.23 22.23 -3.89
N ILE A 427 19.45 23.51 -4.16
CA ILE A 427 19.53 24.03 -5.52
C ILE A 427 20.74 23.40 -6.21
N VAL A 428 20.50 22.68 -7.30
CA VAL A 428 21.56 22.06 -8.09
C VAL A 428 21.82 22.94 -9.30
N LEU A 429 22.90 23.74 -9.22
CA LEU A 429 23.46 24.45 -10.36
C LEU A 429 24.79 23.79 -10.71
N SER A 430 24.82 23.00 -11.78
CA SER A 430 26.07 22.44 -12.30
C SER A 430 26.31 22.83 -13.75
N SER A 431 27.52 23.32 -14.01
CA SER A 431 28.07 23.51 -15.35
C SER A 431 28.89 22.31 -15.85
N HIS A 432 29.08 21.28 -15.01
CA HIS A 432 29.93 20.11 -15.28
C HIS A 432 29.11 18.83 -15.44
N PRO A 433 29.23 18.09 -16.57
CA PRO A 433 28.40 16.92 -16.87
C PRO A 433 28.38 15.82 -15.79
N SER A 434 29.47 15.66 -15.04
CA SER A 434 29.62 14.65 -13.99
C SER A 434 28.95 15.02 -12.66
N THR A 435 28.52 16.26 -12.48
CA THR A 435 27.82 16.75 -11.27
C THR A 435 26.41 17.25 -11.59
N VAL A 436 25.96 17.11 -12.83
CA VAL A 436 24.56 17.29 -13.20
C VAL A 436 23.77 16.18 -12.50
N VAL A 437 22.99 16.54 -11.49
CA VAL A 437 21.98 15.65 -10.96
C VAL A 437 20.88 15.57 -12.02
N ASP A 438 20.84 14.45 -12.76
CA ASP A 438 19.69 14.15 -13.60
C ASP A 438 18.49 13.89 -12.69
N ILE A 439 17.80 14.96 -12.33
CA ILE A 439 16.51 14.91 -11.62
C ILE A 439 15.39 14.42 -12.54
N GLY A 440 15.72 13.78 -13.68
CA GLY A 440 14.81 13.12 -14.59
C GLY A 440 14.01 14.08 -15.48
N THR A 441 14.50 15.30 -15.78
CA THR A 441 13.78 16.18 -16.71
C THR A 441 14.59 17.02 -17.72
N PRO A 442 14.03 17.14 -18.95
CA PRO A 442 14.26 18.11 -20.02
C PRO A 442 14.52 19.63 -19.89
N TYR A 443 14.15 20.32 -18.82
CA TYR A 443 13.80 21.74 -18.97
C TYR A 443 14.99 22.66 -18.73
N ASP A 444 15.19 23.63 -19.63
CA ASP A 444 16.04 24.80 -19.41
C ASP A 444 15.50 25.57 -18.20
N GLY A 445 15.98 25.24 -17.01
CA GLY A 445 15.50 25.80 -15.75
C GLY A 445 16.34 25.38 -14.56
N VAL A 446 16.31 26.18 -13.51
CA VAL A 446 16.97 25.84 -12.24
C VAL A 446 16.18 24.70 -11.58
N GLY A 447 16.87 23.59 -11.30
CA GLY A 447 16.33 22.47 -10.54
C GLY A 447 16.83 22.46 -9.10
N ALA A 448 16.09 21.78 -8.22
CA ALA A 448 16.55 21.42 -6.88
C ALA A 448 16.29 19.95 -6.61
N LEU A 449 17.07 19.42 -5.68
CA LEU A 449 16.63 18.29 -4.88
C LEU A 449 15.73 18.82 -3.76
N TYR A 450 14.56 18.20 -3.62
CA TYR A 450 13.54 18.58 -2.64
C TYR A 450 13.41 17.48 -1.60
N TRP A 451 13.56 17.86 -0.33
CA TRP A 451 13.40 16.98 0.81
C TRP A 451 12.03 17.16 1.43
N SER A 452 11.34 16.04 1.67
CA SER A 452 10.04 16.05 2.33
C SER A 452 9.93 14.91 3.34
N ALA A 453 9.21 15.16 4.43
CA ALA A 453 8.86 14.11 5.37
C ALA A 453 8.05 13.03 4.65
N VAL A 454 8.21 11.79 5.10
CA VAL A 454 7.50 10.64 4.55
C VAL A 454 6.14 10.53 5.21
N PHE A 455 5.11 10.52 4.38
CA PHE A 455 3.73 10.29 4.77
C PHE A 455 3.33 8.83 4.52
N PRO A 456 2.45 8.25 5.35
CA PRO A 456 1.98 6.87 5.21
C PRO A 456 1.23 6.56 3.91
#